data_AF-A0A2S8BFL8-F1
#
_entry.id   AF-A0A2S8BFL8-F1
#
_cell.length_a   1.000
_cell.length_b   1.000
_cell.length_c   1.000
_cell.angle_alpha   90.00
_cell.angle_beta   90.00
_cell.angle_gamma   90.00
#
_symmetry.space_group_name_H-M   'P 1'
#
loop_
_entity.id
_entity.type
_entity.pdbx_description
1 polymer ?
#
loop_
_entity_poly.entity_id
_entity_poly.type
_entity_poly.pdbx_seq_one_letter_code
_entity_poly.pdbx_strand_id
1 'polypeptide(L)'
;MTESHQHAVVLGAGMAGLLAARALSESYPRVTLVERDTLPTGPMHRRGIPQGRHLHSMLSRGWQVLEELFPGFLDELVADGAQVIDDGDLSRIYVRLGRYGLNRTQRVADPAALVVHLASRPFLEFHLRRRVAP
;
A
#
# COMPACT_ATOMS: atom_id res chain seq x y z
N MET A 1 -11.30 -13.57 35.72
CA MET A 1 -12.11 -12.99 34.64
C MET A 1 -11.14 -12.43 33.63
N THR A 2 -10.89 -13.14 32.53
CA THR A 2 -10.13 -12.61 31.40
C THR A 2 -11.02 -11.60 30.69
N GLU A 3 -10.60 -10.34 30.64
CA GLU A 3 -11.26 -9.35 29.80
C GLU A 3 -11.33 -9.91 28.38
N SER A 4 -12.54 -9.99 27.86
CA SER A 4 -12.81 -10.57 26.57
C SER A 4 -12.34 -9.56 25.52
N HIS A 5 -11.21 -9.82 24.87
CA HIS A 5 -10.65 -9.05 23.76
C HIS A 5 -11.56 -9.15 22.50
N GLN A 6 -12.81 -8.71 22.62
CA GLN A 6 -13.86 -8.86 21.58
C GLN A 6 -13.83 -7.72 20.56
N HIS A 7 -13.24 -6.59 20.92
CA HIS A 7 -13.31 -5.36 20.13
C HIS A 7 -12.00 -4.60 20.19
N ALA A 8 -11.44 -4.29 19.02
CA ALA A 8 -10.34 -3.36 18.87
C ALA A 8 -10.79 -2.06 18.21
N VAL A 9 -10.18 -0.95 18.59
CA VAL A 9 -10.40 0.37 17.99
C VAL A 9 -9.09 0.86 17.39
N VAL A 10 -9.13 1.26 16.11
CA VAL A 10 -8.00 1.86 15.40
C VAL A 10 -8.32 3.31 15.09
N LEU A 11 -7.44 4.21 15.54
CA LEU A 11 -7.57 5.65 15.30
C LEU A 11 -6.77 6.04 14.06
N GLY A 12 -7.47 6.39 12.99
CA GLY A 12 -6.95 6.77 11.69
C GLY A 12 -7.31 5.76 10.60
N ALA A 13 -7.86 6.25 9.48
CA ALA A 13 -8.21 5.43 8.31
C ALA A 13 -7.23 5.64 7.14
N GLY A 14 -5.98 5.97 7.45
CA GLY A 14 -4.89 5.96 6.47
C GLY A 14 -4.30 4.55 6.31
N MET A 15 -3.33 4.37 5.41
CA MET A 15 -2.68 3.06 5.16
C MET A 15 -2.30 2.28 6.44
N ALA A 16 -1.65 2.93 7.41
CA ALA A 16 -1.23 2.25 8.63
C ALA A 16 -2.43 1.73 9.43
N GLY A 17 -3.50 2.53 9.54
CA GLY A 17 -4.71 2.13 10.25
C GLY A 17 -5.51 1.06 9.52
N LEU A 18 -5.59 1.14 8.19
CA LEU A 18 -6.23 0.11 7.35
C LEU A 18 -5.50 -1.23 7.48
N LEU A 19 -4.16 -1.24 7.42
CA LEU A 19 -3.37 -2.45 7.59
C LEU A 19 -3.42 -2.98 9.03
N ALA A 20 -3.38 -2.10 10.03
CA ALA A 20 -3.56 -2.49 11.42
C ALA A 20 -4.93 -3.13 11.66
N ALA A 21 -6.00 -2.59 11.07
CA ALA A 21 -7.33 -3.17 11.19
C ALA A 21 -7.45 -4.53 10.52
N ARG A 22 -6.86 -4.70 9.34
CA ARG A 22 -6.78 -6.02 8.69
C ARG A 22 -6.02 -7.03 9.53
N ALA A 23 -4.90 -6.64 10.15
CA ALA A 23 -4.17 -7.55 11.04
C ALA A 23 -4.98 -7.88 12.31
N LEU A 24 -5.60 -6.87 12.93
CA LEU A 24 -6.40 -7.05 14.14
C LEU A 24 -7.66 -7.89 13.89
N SER A 25 -8.23 -7.88 12.69
CA SER A 25 -9.41 -8.69 12.38
C SER A 25 -9.16 -10.20 12.43
N GLU A 26 -7.91 -10.64 12.47
CA GLU A 26 -7.55 -12.06 12.66
C GLU A 26 -7.70 -12.51 14.12
N SER A 27 -7.65 -11.57 15.06
CA SER A 27 -7.69 -11.85 16.51
C SER A 27 -8.93 -11.28 17.19
N TYR A 28 -9.51 -10.20 16.65
CA TYR A 28 -10.65 -9.49 17.22
C TYR A 28 -11.90 -9.66 16.33
N PRO A 29 -13.01 -10.20 16.87
CA PRO A 29 -14.27 -10.34 16.14
C PRO A 29 -14.84 -9.02 15.62
N ARG A 30 -14.53 -7.91 16.29
CA ARG A 30 -14.92 -6.57 15.87
C ARG A 30 -13.72 -5.65 15.85
N VAL A 31 -13.56 -4.91 14.76
CA VAL A 31 -12.59 -3.80 14.66
C VAL A 31 -13.34 -2.55 14.22
N THR A 32 -13.16 -1.43 14.94
CA THR A 32 -13.73 -0.14 14.56
C THR A 32 -12.63 0.82 14.15
N LEU A 33 -12.71 1.30 12.90
CA LEU A 33 -11.87 2.38 12.40
C LEU A 33 -12.53 3.72 12.69
N VAL A 34 -11.79 4.65 13.29
CA VAL A 34 -12.25 6.02 13.53
C VAL A 34 -11.35 6.98 12.78
N GLU A 35 -11.93 7.80 11.90
CA GLU A 35 -11.21 8.82 11.15
C GLU A 35 -11.80 10.19 11.43
N ARG A 36 -10.93 11.19 11.55
CA ARG A 36 -11.33 12.58 11.82
C ARG A 36 -11.85 13.25 10.56
N ASP A 37 -11.27 12.92 9.40
CA ASP A 37 -11.71 13.48 8.13
C ASP A 37 -12.94 12.76 7.56
N THR A 38 -13.74 13.49 6.79
CA THR A 38 -14.71 12.87 5.90
C THR A 38 -13.97 12.09 4.81
N LEU A 39 -14.25 10.80 4.72
CA LEU A 39 -13.63 9.92 3.75
C LEU A 39 -14.26 10.15 2.35
N PRO A 40 -13.46 10.51 1.32
CA PRO A 40 -13.99 10.79 -0.01
C PRO A 40 -14.55 9.50 -0.65
N THR A 41 -15.56 9.60 -1.50
CA THR A 41 -16.15 8.44 -2.20
C THR A 41 -15.28 7.89 -3.34
N GLY A 42 -14.16 8.54 -3.65
CA GLY A 42 -13.20 8.13 -4.67
C GLY A 42 -11.74 8.35 -4.24
N PRO A 43 -10.76 8.08 -5.12
CA PRO A 43 -9.32 8.21 -4.86
C PRO A 43 -8.86 9.67 -4.86
N MET A 44 -9.37 10.45 -3.90
CA MET A 44 -9.16 11.89 -3.81
C MET A 44 -8.29 12.27 -2.61
N HIS A 45 -7.58 13.39 -2.75
CA HIS A 45 -6.84 13.98 -1.64
C HIS A 45 -7.77 14.40 -0.49
N ARG A 46 -7.28 14.25 0.75
CA ARG A 46 -7.95 14.71 1.97
C ARG A 46 -6.95 15.36 2.93
N ARG A 47 -7.46 16.25 3.77
CA ARG A 47 -6.67 17.09 4.70
C ARG A 47 -5.69 16.31 5.58
N GLY A 48 -6.09 15.15 6.09
CA GLY A 48 -5.30 14.28 6.96
C GLY A 48 -4.15 13.55 6.27
N ILE A 49 -4.03 13.68 4.93
CA ILE A 49 -2.91 13.14 4.14
C ILE A 49 -2.32 14.27 3.30
N PRO A 50 -1.64 15.25 3.93
CA PRO A 50 -1.08 16.40 3.21
C PRO A 50 -0.11 15.95 2.10
N GLN A 51 0.64 14.87 2.32
CA GLN A 51 1.58 14.30 1.37
C GLN A 51 0.92 13.40 0.30
N GLY A 52 -0.41 13.30 0.27
CA GLY A 52 -1.13 12.40 -0.65
C GLY A 52 -0.97 12.80 -2.12
N ARG A 53 -0.55 14.04 -2.40
CA ARG A 53 -0.28 14.53 -3.76
C ARG A 53 1.16 14.28 -4.21
N HIS A 54 2.02 13.79 -3.33
CA HIS A 54 3.41 13.49 -3.64
C HIS A 54 3.56 12.06 -4.14
N LEU A 55 4.72 11.77 -4.75
CA LEU A 55 5.08 10.42 -5.14
C LEU A 55 4.98 9.48 -3.94
N HIS A 56 4.19 8.41 -4.09
CA HIS A 56 4.14 7.36 -3.09
C HIS A 56 5.02 6.19 -3.53
N SER A 57 6.29 6.25 -3.15
CA SER A 57 7.18 5.11 -3.34
C SER A 57 6.94 4.09 -2.22
N MET A 58 6.67 2.85 -2.61
CA MET A 58 6.58 1.71 -1.70
C MET A 58 7.56 0.64 -2.18
N LEU A 59 8.30 0.05 -1.23
CA LEU A 59 9.23 -1.03 -1.52
C LEU A 59 8.49 -2.25 -2.08
N SER A 60 9.13 -3.01 -2.97
CA SER A 60 8.56 -4.21 -3.60
C SER A 60 7.99 -5.21 -2.58
N ARG A 61 8.67 -5.40 -1.44
CA ARG A 61 8.16 -6.26 -0.36
C ARG A 61 6.84 -5.76 0.24
N GLY A 62 6.64 -4.45 0.29
CA GLY A 62 5.37 -3.86 0.73
C GLY A 62 4.21 -4.26 -0.18
N TRP A 63 4.41 -4.24 -1.50
CA TRP A 63 3.42 -4.71 -2.47
C TRP A 63 3.12 -6.20 -2.33
N GLN A 64 4.14 -7.04 -2.14
CA GLN A 64 3.96 -8.46 -1.88
C GLN A 64 3.13 -8.72 -0.62
N VAL A 65 3.41 -7.99 0.47
CA VAL A 65 2.63 -8.11 1.72
C VAL A 65 1.18 -7.64 1.53
N LEU A 66 0.93 -6.61 0.71
CA LEU A 66 -0.43 -6.20 0.39
C LEU A 66 -1.20 -7.30 -0.34
N GLU A 67 -0.56 -7.98 -1.29
CA GLU A 67 -1.16 -9.12 -2.01
C GLU A 67 -1.41 -10.32 -1.08
N GLU A 68 -0.46 -10.62 -0.18
CA GLU A 68 -0.63 -11.66 0.85
C GLU A 68 -1.82 -11.36 1.79
N LEU A 69 -1.97 -10.10 2.21
CA LEU A 69 -3.06 -9.69 3.12
C LEU A 69 -4.42 -9.55 2.43
N PHE A 70 -4.42 -9.21 1.14
CA PHE A 70 -5.59 -8.97 0.31
C PHE A 70 -5.42 -9.64 -1.06
N PRO A 71 -5.69 -10.95 -1.20
CA PRO A 71 -5.50 -11.65 -2.47
C PRO A 71 -6.25 -11.01 -3.64
N GLY A 72 -5.58 -10.86 -4.79
CA GLY A 72 -6.07 -10.19 -5.99
C GLY A 72 -6.08 -8.67 -5.90
N PHE A 73 -5.37 -8.07 -4.95
CA PHE A 73 -5.34 -6.62 -4.76
C PHE A 73 -4.51 -5.92 -5.82
N LEU A 74 -3.33 -6.47 -6.14
CA LEU A 74 -2.47 -5.88 -7.17
C LEU A 74 -3.14 -5.92 -8.55
N ASP A 75 -3.79 -7.04 -8.90
CA ASP A 75 -4.53 -7.18 -10.15
C ASP A 75 -5.68 -6.16 -10.25
N GLU A 76 -6.40 -5.91 -9.16
CA GLU A 76 -7.43 -4.86 -9.09
C GLU A 76 -6.83 -3.48 -9.36
N LEU A 77 -5.70 -3.14 -8.71
CA LEU A 77 -5.05 -1.85 -8.93
C LEU A 77 -4.64 -1.66 -10.40
N VAL A 78 -4.10 -2.70 -11.04
CA VAL A 78 -3.69 -2.65 -12.45
C VAL A 78 -4.90 -2.50 -13.36
N ALA A 79 -5.96 -3.27 -13.12
CA ALA A 79 -7.21 -3.17 -13.87
C ALA A 79 -7.83 -1.76 -13.79
N ASP A 80 -7.69 -1.11 -12.64
CA ASP A 80 -8.21 0.24 -12.39
C ASP A 80 -7.21 1.37 -12.75
N GLY A 81 -6.08 1.02 -13.38
CA GLY A 81 -5.18 1.95 -14.06
C GLY A 81 -3.80 2.15 -13.46
N ALA A 82 -3.44 1.43 -12.38
CA ALA A 82 -2.07 1.42 -11.89
C ALA A 82 -1.11 0.84 -12.93
N GLN A 83 0.09 1.41 -13.02
CA GLN A 83 1.13 0.92 -13.92
C GLN A 83 2.11 0.04 -13.16
N VAL A 84 2.66 -0.98 -13.81
CA VAL A 84 3.65 -1.89 -13.21
C VAL A 84 4.92 -1.88 -14.03
N ILE A 85 6.06 -1.85 -13.36
CA ILE A 85 7.37 -2.09 -13.95
C ILE A 85 7.85 -3.43 -13.40
N ASP A 86 7.77 -4.48 -14.20
CA ASP A 86 8.11 -5.87 -13.86
C ASP A 86 9.06 -6.54 -14.87
N ASP A 87 9.45 -5.82 -15.92
CA ASP A 87 10.28 -6.32 -17.02
C ASP A 87 11.75 -6.55 -16.63
N GLY A 88 12.16 -6.12 -15.45
CA GLY A 88 13.55 -6.20 -14.96
C GLY A 88 14.52 -5.34 -15.77
N ASP A 89 14.04 -4.45 -16.63
CA ASP A 89 14.85 -3.58 -17.47
C ASP A 89 15.35 -2.36 -16.67
N LEU A 90 16.53 -2.53 -16.07
CA LEU A 90 17.20 -1.46 -15.32
C LEU A 90 17.65 -0.28 -16.18
N SER A 91 17.57 -0.35 -17.51
CA SER A 91 17.98 0.76 -18.38
C SER A 91 17.16 2.03 -18.11
N ARG A 92 15.91 1.87 -17.66
CA ARG A 92 14.96 2.93 -17.32
C ARG A 92 15.20 3.55 -15.94
N ILE A 93 16.06 2.94 -15.12
CA ILE A 93 16.32 3.35 -13.74
C ILE A 93 17.73 3.95 -13.65
N TYR A 94 17.82 5.23 -13.29
CA TYR A 94 19.09 5.88 -12.98
C TYR A 94 19.13 6.28 -11.50
N VAL A 95 20.01 5.64 -10.74
CA VAL A 95 20.27 5.99 -9.34
C VAL A 95 21.77 6.23 -9.18
N ARG A 96 22.12 7.38 -8.60
CA ARG A 96 23.50 7.74 -8.26
C ARG A 96 23.55 8.34 -6.85
N LEU A 97 24.31 7.71 -5.98
CA LEU A 97 24.57 8.13 -4.60
C LEU A 97 26.04 8.55 -4.51
N GLY A 98 26.31 9.83 -4.76
CA GLY A 98 27.66 10.36 -4.87
C GLY A 98 28.45 9.71 -6.01
N ARG A 99 29.51 8.97 -5.68
CA ARG A 99 30.32 8.23 -6.66
C ARG A 99 29.76 6.86 -7.04
N TYR A 100 28.77 6.36 -6.31
CA TYR A 100 28.20 5.05 -6.55
C TYR A 100 26.98 5.16 -7.47
N GLY A 101 27.01 4.46 -8.61
CA GLY A 101 25.87 4.35 -9.52
C GLY A 101 25.28 2.95 -9.46
N LEU A 102 23.97 2.83 -9.66
CA LEU A 102 23.32 1.55 -9.89
C LEU A 102 23.92 0.90 -11.14
N ASN A 103 24.32 -0.38 -11.03
CA ASN A 103 24.78 -1.14 -12.19
C ASN A 103 23.59 -1.45 -13.08
N ARG A 104 23.62 -0.93 -14.32
CA ARG A 104 22.55 -1.12 -15.34
C ARG A 104 22.91 -2.16 -16.40
N THR A 105 24.11 -2.74 -16.31
CA THR A 105 24.64 -3.70 -17.29
C THR A 105 24.37 -5.15 -16.91
N GLN A 106 24.03 -5.41 -15.65
CA GLN A 106 23.68 -6.73 -15.15
C GLN A 106 22.19 -6.82 -14.80
N ARG A 107 21.63 -8.02 -14.95
CA ARG A 107 20.26 -8.32 -14.52
C ARG A 107 20.23 -8.49 -13.01
N VAL A 108 19.08 -8.18 -12.41
CA VAL A 108 18.86 -8.42 -10.99
C VAL A 108 18.63 -9.90 -10.75
N ALA A 109 19.26 -10.43 -9.70
CA ALA A 109 19.20 -11.85 -9.36
C ALA A 109 17.76 -12.32 -9.12
N ASP A 110 16.94 -11.45 -8.52
CA ASP A 110 15.50 -11.64 -8.34
C ASP A 110 14.74 -10.46 -8.97
N PRO A 111 14.22 -10.59 -10.19
CA PRO A 111 13.40 -9.56 -10.82
C PRO A 111 12.12 -9.25 -10.02
N ALA A 112 11.56 -10.23 -9.30
CA ALA A 112 10.36 -10.02 -8.48
C ALA A 112 10.62 -9.08 -7.30
N ALA A 113 11.88 -9.01 -6.82
CA ALA A 113 12.30 -8.06 -5.80
C ALA A 113 12.36 -6.60 -6.30
N LEU A 114 12.23 -6.36 -7.60
CA LEU A 114 12.23 -5.02 -8.20
C LEU A 114 10.95 -4.65 -8.93
N VAL A 115 9.87 -5.43 -8.76
CA VAL A 115 8.57 -5.04 -9.30
C VAL A 115 8.10 -3.76 -8.62
N VAL A 116 7.87 -2.72 -9.42
CA VAL A 116 7.39 -1.41 -8.94
C VAL A 116 5.97 -1.19 -9.43
N HIS A 117 5.02 -1.11 -8.50
CA HIS A 117 3.68 -0.62 -8.80
C HIS A 117 3.64 0.90 -8.62
N LEU A 118 3.19 1.58 -9.66
CA LEU A 118 3.06 3.03 -9.72
C LEU A 118 1.59 3.38 -9.48
N ALA A 119 1.31 3.84 -8.26
CA ALA A 119 0.01 4.30 -7.84
C ALA A 119 0.14 5.55 -6.98
N SER A 120 -0.84 6.45 -7.08
CA SER A 120 -0.92 7.57 -6.13
C SER A 120 -1.36 7.05 -4.75
N ARG A 121 -0.98 7.77 -3.69
CA ARG A 121 -1.40 7.42 -2.33
C ARG A 121 -2.94 7.42 -2.16
N PRO A 122 -3.70 8.41 -2.68
CA PRO A 122 -5.17 8.38 -2.63
C PRO A 122 -5.79 7.20 -3.37
N PHE A 123 -5.19 6.79 -4.50
CA PHE A 123 -5.61 5.61 -5.24
C PHE A 123 -5.44 4.35 -4.41
N LEU A 124 -4.23 4.12 -3.90
CA LEU A 124 -3.91 2.96 -3.08
C LEU A 124 -4.80 2.85 -1.83
N GLU A 125 -4.96 3.96 -1.10
CA GLU A 125 -5.77 4.01 0.11
C GLU A 125 -7.26 3.77 -0.18
N PHE A 126 -7.77 4.28 -1.29
CA PHE A 126 -9.16 4.07 -1.71
C PHE A 126 -9.48 2.59 -1.94
N HIS A 127 -8.64 1.88 -2.70
CA HIS A 127 -8.81 0.45 -2.94
C HIS A 127 -8.69 -0.37 -1.65
N LEU A 128 -7.70 -0.07 -0.79
CA LEU A 128 -7.57 -0.77 0.48
C LEU A 128 -8.78 -0.57 1.38
N ARG A 129 -9.29 0.66 1.46
CA ARG A 129 -10.46 0.95 2.28
C ARG A 129 -11.69 0.16 1.84
N ARG A 130 -11.92 0.01 0.54
CA ARG A 130 -13.02 -0.82 0.00
C ARG A 130 -12.93 -2.29 0.42
N ARG A 131 -11.73 -2.80 0.68
CA ARG A 131 -11.53 -4.19 1.15
C ARG A 131 -11.60 -4.33 2.68
N VAL A 132 -11.17 -3.31 3.42
CA VAL A 132 -11.14 -3.34 4.90
C VAL A 132 -12.50 -2.98 5.52
N ALA A 133 -13.22 -2.02 4.93
CA ALA A 133 -14.51 -1.54 5.40
C ALA A 133 -15.50 -1.48 4.23
N PRO A 134 -15.95 -2.66 3.73
CA PRO A 134 -16.92 -2.75 2.64
C PRO A 134 -18.30 -2.20 3.03
#